data_AF-A0A967T166-F1
#
_entry.id   AF-A0A967T166-F1
#
_cell.length_a   1.000
_cell.length_b   1.000
_cell.length_c   1.000
_cell.angle_alpha   90.00
_cell.angle_beta   90.00
_cell.angle_gamma   90.00
#
_symmetry.space_group_name_H-M   'P 1'
#
loop_
_entity.id
_entity.type
_entity.pdbx_description
1 polymer ?
#
loop_
_entity_poly.entity_id
_entity_poly.type
_entity_poly.pdbx_seq_one_letter_code
_entity_poly.pdbx_strand_id
1 'polypeptide(L)'
;MLLVIRSLIFQAYFFVSVCIASFLIFLLWPFPFSVKFAVAKYWGKSMLVAGRLVCGLDYVIEGEENIPAVPSVIMIKHTTVFETYAQLAIFPPQTWVVKRSLQWIPFFGWGLASM
;
A
#
# COMPACT_ATOMS: atom_id res chain seq x y z
N MET A 1 -7.37 27.11 -2.69
CA MET A 1 -7.61 26.80 -1.27
C MET A 1 -8.23 25.41 -1.06
N LEU A 2 -9.37 25.10 -1.70
CA LEU A 2 -10.03 23.79 -1.54
C LEU A 2 -9.16 22.58 -1.95
N LEU A 3 -8.39 22.66 -3.05
CA LEU A 3 -7.47 21.60 -3.47
C LEU A 3 -6.40 21.27 -2.42
N VAL A 4 -5.84 22.31 -1.78
CA VAL A 4 -4.83 22.13 -0.73
C VAL A 4 -5.44 21.43 0.48
N ILE A 5 -6.66 21.81 0.88
CA ILE A 5 -7.37 21.17 2.00
C ILE A 5 -7.62 19.69 1.69
N ARG A 6 -8.14 19.37 0.49
CA ARG A 6 -8.37 17.99 0.04
C ARG A 6 -7.07 17.18 0.08
N SER A 7 -5.98 17.74 -0.45
CA SER A 7 -4.66 17.10 -0.43
C SER A 7 -4.12 16.88 0.99
N LEU A 8 -4.30 17.84 1.90
CA LEU A 8 -3.87 17.72 3.29
C LEU A 8 -4.67 16.65 4.03
N ILE A 9 -5.98 16.57 3.81
CA ILE A 9 -6.84 15.52 4.38
C ILE A 9 -6.37 14.15 3.89
N PHE A 10 -6.14 13.99 2.59
CA PHE A 10 -5.67 12.73 2.03
C PHE A 10 -4.28 12.35 2.55
N GLN A 11 -3.37 13.32 2.69
CA GLN A 11 -2.04 13.08 3.24
C GLN A 11 -2.08 12.72 4.73
N ALA A 12 -2.92 13.37 5.52
CA ALA A 12 -3.15 13.01 6.92
C ALA A 12 -3.71 11.59 7.03
N TYR A 13 -4.70 11.24 6.19
CA TYR A 13 -5.23 9.89 6.12
C TYR A 13 -4.15 8.86 5.76
N PHE A 14 -3.30 9.15 4.77
CA PHE A 14 -2.18 8.29 4.40
C PHE A 14 -1.25 8.00 5.59
N PHE A 15 -0.75 9.03 6.27
CA PHE A 15 0.21 8.86 7.38
C PHE A 15 -0.41 8.17 8.60
N VAL A 16 -1.65 8.51 8.96
CA VAL A 16 -2.32 7.86 10.10
C VAL A 16 -2.62 6.40 9.78
N SER A 17 -3.22 6.14 8.62
CA SER A 17 -3.63 4.78 8.26
C SER A 17 -2.45 3.85 7.99
N VAL A 18 -1.33 4.32 7.44
CA VAL A 18 -0.15 3.47 7.23
C VAL A 18 0.47 3.06 8.56
N CYS A 19 0.50 3.96 9.56
CA CYS A 19 0.94 3.63 10.91
C CYS A 19 0.03 2.57 11.54
N ILE A 20 -1.30 2.73 11.43
CA ILE A 20 -2.28 1.76 11.94
C ILE A 20 -2.13 0.41 11.23
N ALA A 21 -2.15 0.39 9.89
CA ALA A 21 -2.06 -0.85 9.12
C ALA A 21 -0.74 -1.59 9.37
N SER A 22 0.39 -0.87 9.42
CA SER A 22 1.70 -1.47 9.69
C SER A 22 1.80 -2.01 11.12
N PHE A 23 1.21 -1.32 12.09
CA PHE A 23 1.14 -1.80 13.46
C PHE A 23 0.24 -3.05 13.59
N LEU A 24 -0.89 -3.08 12.89
CA LEU A 24 -1.75 -4.27 12.83
C LEU A 24 -1.02 -5.46 12.20
N ILE A 25 -0.29 -5.25 11.09
CA ILE A 25 0.54 -6.28 10.46
C ILE A 25 1.59 -6.81 11.45
N PHE A 26 2.24 -5.91 12.19
CA PHE A 26 3.19 -6.29 13.23
C PHE A 26 2.56 -7.12 14.35
N LEU A 27 1.36 -6.77 14.82
CA LEU A 27 0.63 -7.59 15.81
C LEU A 27 0.24 -8.96 15.24
N LEU A 28 0.03 -9.04 13.93
CA LEU A 28 -0.27 -10.27 13.20
C LEU A 28 0.98 -11.05 12.79
N TRP A 29 2.17 -10.74 13.33
CA TRP A 29 3.42 -11.45 12.98
C TRP A 29 3.37 -12.99 13.08
N PRO A 30 2.63 -13.64 14.02
CA PRO A 30 2.61 -15.10 14.07
C PRO A 30 1.66 -15.72 13.05
N PHE A 31 0.83 -14.92 12.37
CA PHE A 31 -0.15 -15.39 11.40
C PHE A 31 0.47 -15.58 10.01
N PRO A 32 -0.16 -16.40 9.14
CA PRO A 32 0.31 -16.63 7.78
C PRO A 32 0.44 -15.33 6.98
N PHE A 33 1.38 -15.32 6.03
CA PHE A 33 1.61 -14.20 5.11
C PHE A 33 0.34 -13.73 4.41
N SER A 34 -0.57 -14.65 4.05
CA SER A 34 -1.84 -14.32 3.41
C SER A 34 -2.73 -13.40 4.26
N VAL A 35 -2.75 -13.58 5.58
CA VAL A 35 -3.54 -12.75 6.50
C VAL A 35 -2.93 -11.36 6.62
N LYS A 36 -1.61 -11.29 6.81
CA LYS A 36 -0.86 -10.02 6.88
C LYS A 36 -0.98 -9.23 5.58
N PHE A 37 -0.82 -9.90 4.44
CA PHE A 37 -0.98 -9.30 3.12
C PHE A 37 -2.42 -8.84 2.87
N ALA A 38 -3.44 -9.55 3.38
CA ALA A 38 -4.81 -9.08 3.28
C ALA A 38 -5.00 -7.70 3.94
N VAL A 39 -4.39 -7.46 5.10
CA VAL A 39 -4.41 -6.14 5.75
C VAL A 39 -3.76 -5.07 4.86
N ALA A 40 -2.59 -5.36 4.29
CA ALA A 40 -1.92 -4.46 3.36
C ALA A 40 -2.74 -4.20 2.09
N LYS A 41 -3.40 -5.22 1.54
CA LYS A 41 -4.30 -5.12 0.38
C LYS A 41 -5.51 -4.25 0.68
N TYR A 42 -6.15 -4.43 1.85
CA TYR A 42 -7.28 -3.59 2.26
C TYR A 42 -6.85 -2.14 2.50
N TRP A 43 -5.67 -1.91 3.08
CA TRP A 43 -5.09 -0.57 3.18
C TRP A 43 -4.83 0.07 1.80
N GLY A 44 -4.29 -0.71 0.85
CA GLY A 44 -4.10 -0.24 -0.52
C GLY A 44 -5.41 0.15 -1.20
N LYS A 45 -6.45 -0.69 -1.06
CA LYS A 45 -7.80 -0.41 -1.56
C LYS A 45 -8.41 0.84 -0.90
N SER A 46 -8.22 1.00 0.41
CA SER A 46 -8.76 2.16 1.12
C SER A 46 -8.06 3.46 0.69
N MET A 47 -6.77 3.42 0.37
CA MET A 47 -6.07 4.56 -0.24
C MET A 47 -6.65 4.96 -1.60
N LEU A 48 -6.92 3.98 -2.48
CA LEU A 48 -7.52 4.24 -3.79
C LEU A 48 -8.91 4.88 -3.66
N VAL A 49 -9.75 4.33 -2.76
CA VAL A 49 -11.09 4.90 -2.48
C VAL A 49 -10.98 6.31 -1.89
N ALA A 50 -10.10 6.53 -0.92
CA ALA A 50 -9.89 7.83 -0.32
C ALA A 50 -9.35 8.85 -1.34
N GLY A 51 -8.43 8.45 -2.21
CA GLY A 51 -7.90 9.28 -3.29
C GLY A 51 -8.99 9.73 -4.26
N ARG A 52 -9.89 8.81 -4.62
CA ARG A 52 -11.05 9.10 -5.47
C ARG A 52 -12.03 10.06 -4.80
N LEU A 53 -12.45 9.76 -3.57
CA LEU A 53 -13.45 10.56 -2.84
C LEU A 53 -12.90 11.94 -2.43
N VAL A 54 -11.70 11.96 -1.86
CA VAL A 54 -11.12 13.16 -1.27
C VAL A 54 -10.42 14.00 -2.34
N CYS A 55 -9.70 13.43 -3.29
CA CYS A 55 -8.90 14.19 -4.26
C CYS A 55 -9.43 14.12 -5.69
N GLY A 56 -10.41 13.26 -6.00
CA GLY A 56 -10.86 13.03 -7.38
C GLY A 56 -9.83 12.26 -8.22
N LEU A 57 -8.93 11.52 -7.58
CA LEU A 57 -7.94 10.69 -8.27
C LEU A 57 -8.60 9.38 -8.68
N ASP A 58 -8.82 9.22 -9.98
CA ASP A 58 -9.29 7.97 -10.57
C ASP A 58 -8.15 7.28 -11.32
N TYR A 59 -8.30 5.99 -11.58
CA TYR A 59 -7.33 5.20 -12.32
C TYR A 59 -8.03 4.18 -13.21
N VAL A 60 -7.34 3.78 -14.27
CA VAL A 60 -7.78 2.73 -15.19
C VAL A 60 -6.75 1.61 -15.13
N ILE A 61 -7.23 0.37 -15.13
CA ILE A 61 -6.39 -0.82 -15.29
C ILE A 61 -6.54 -1.28 -16.73
N GLU A 62 -5.42 -1.31 -17.45
CA GLU A 62 -5.33 -1.87 -18.79
C GLU A 62 -4.42 -3.10 -18.73
N GLY A 63 -4.84 -4.21 -19.34
CA GLY A 63 -4.05 -5.43 -19.39
C GLY A 63 -4.05 -6.25 -18.09
N GLU A 64 -5.12 -6.21 -17.30
CA GLU A 64 -5.25 -7.00 -16.06
C GLU A 64 -5.08 -8.52 -16.31
N GLU A 65 -5.50 -8.99 -17.48
CA GLU A 65 -5.33 -10.36 -17.95
C GLU A 65 -3.86 -10.80 -18.10
N ASN A 66 -2.92 -9.86 -18.17
CA ASN A 66 -1.49 -10.14 -18.26
C ASN A 66 -0.85 -10.41 -16.89
N ILE A 67 -1.59 -10.29 -15.78
CA ILE A 67 -1.08 -10.58 -14.44
C ILE A 67 -0.86 -12.10 -14.34
N PRO A 68 0.39 -12.57 -14.17
CA PRO A 68 0.69 -13.99 -14.17
C PRO A 68 0.14 -14.68 -12.92
N ALA A 69 -0.39 -15.90 -13.09
CA ALA A 69 -0.81 -16.77 -11.99
C ALA A 69 0.35 -17.52 -11.30
N VAL A 70 1.58 -17.33 -11.80
CA VAL A 70 2.82 -17.96 -11.32
C VAL A 70 3.74 -16.94 -10.64
N PRO A 71 4.61 -17.37 -9.71
CA PRO A 71 5.58 -16.48 -9.09
C PRO A 71 6.39 -15.70 -10.14
N SER A 72 6.37 -14.37 -10.05
CA SER A 72 6.94 -13.46 -11.04
C SER A 72 7.51 -12.22 -10.37
N VAL A 73 8.38 -11.49 -11.07
CA VAL A 73 8.90 -10.19 -10.63
C VAL A 73 8.11 -9.08 -11.32
N ILE A 74 7.44 -8.23 -10.55
CA ILE A 74 6.69 -7.09 -11.07
C ILE A 74 7.59 -5.86 -11.01
N MET A 75 7.89 -5.29 -12.18
CA MET A 75 8.73 -4.11 -12.32
C MET A 75 7.85 -2.87 -12.45
N ILE A 76 7.84 -2.01 -11.44
CA ILE A 76 7.00 -0.81 -11.40
C ILE A 76 7.87 0.44 -11.51
N LYS A 77 7.51 1.33 -12.43
CA LYS A 77 8.11 2.67 -12.48
C LYS A 77 7.62 3.46 -11.27
N HIS A 78 8.49 3.68 -10.29
CA HIS A 78 8.18 4.45 -9.09
C HIS A 78 8.31 5.95 -9.32
N THR A 79 7.26 6.59 -9.84
CA THR A 79 7.26 8.05 -10.09
C THR A 79 6.60 8.81 -8.94
N THR A 80 5.61 8.20 -8.29
CA THR A 80 4.90 8.82 -7.17
C THR A 80 4.69 7.84 -6.02
N VAL A 81 3.98 8.29 -4.99
CA VAL A 81 3.55 7.44 -3.87
C VAL A 81 2.35 6.58 -4.26
N PHE A 82 1.62 6.92 -5.32
CA PHE A 82 0.44 6.17 -5.79
C PHE A 82 0.75 4.69 -6.02
N GLU A 83 1.87 4.42 -6.68
CA GLU A 83 2.34 3.09 -7.03
C GLU A 83 2.57 2.21 -5.80
N THR A 84 2.87 2.79 -4.63
CA THR A 84 3.10 2.05 -3.38
C THR A 84 1.84 1.38 -2.84
N TYR A 85 0.69 2.08 -2.88
CA TYR A 85 -0.58 1.52 -2.38
C TYR A 85 -1.41 0.88 -3.49
N ALA A 86 -1.31 1.36 -4.74
CA ALA A 86 -2.02 0.78 -5.87
C ALA A 86 -1.57 -0.67 -6.13
N GLN A 87 -0.26 -0.93 -6.05
CA GLN A 87 0.26 -2.28 -6.29
C GLN A 87 -0.25 -3.32 -5.29
N LEU A 88 -0.49 -2.92 -4.03
CA LEU A 88 -1.04 -3.81 -2.99
C LEU A 88 -2.50 -4.19 -3.29
N ALA A 89 -3.25 -3.26 -3.90
CA ALA A 89 -4.65 -3.46 -4.23
C ALA A 89 -4.82 -4.32 -5.50
N ILE A 90 -3.98 -4.08 -6.51
CA ILE A 90 -4.11 -4.63 -7.87
C ILE A 90 -3.44 -6.00 -7.97
N PHE A 91 -2.19 -6.13 -7.52
CA PHE A 91 -1.42 -7.36 -7.75
C PHE A 91 -1.69 -8.46 -6.71
N PRO A 92 -1.34 -9.72 -7.01
CA PRO A 92 -1.37 -10.82 -6.05
C PRO A 92 -0.44 -10.59 -4.84
N PRO A 93 -0.54 -11.43 -3.79
CA PRO A 93 0.39 -11.42 -2.67
C PRO A 93 1.85 -11.39 -3.12
N GLN A 94 2.58 -10.37 -2.68
CA GLN A 94 3.94 -10.06 -3.15
C GLN A 94 4.80 -9.47 -2.04
N THR A 95 6.12 -9.64 -2.18
CA THR A 95 7.12 -9.01 -1.31
C THR A 95 7.85 -7.91 -2.07
N TRP A 96 8.42 -6.95 -1.33
CA TRP A 96 9.08 -5.79 -1.93
C TRP A 96 10.58 -5.84 -1.74
N VAL A 97 11.32 -5.43 -2.77
CA VAL A 97 12.74 -5.10 -2.66
C VAL A 97 12.84 -3.67 -2.14
N VAL A 98 13.21 -3.51 -0.87
CA VAL A 98 13.22 -2.21 -0.18
C VAL A 98 14.58 -1.91 0.44
N LYS A 99 14.86 -0.61 0.65
CA LYS A 99 16.05 -0.18 1.39
C LYS A 99 15.97 -0.67 2.84
N ARG A 100 17.06 -1.26 3.34
CA ARG A 100 17.16 -1.73 4.74
C ARG A 100 16.81 -0.64 5.76
N SER A 101 17.16 0.62 5.49
CA SER A 101 16.87 1.74 6.38
C SER A 101 15.37 1.98 6.60
N LEU A 102 14.49 1.51 5.71
CA LEU A 102 13.04 1.63 5.90
C LEU A 102 12.52 0.75 7.05
N GLN A 103 13.20 -0.35 7.35
CA GLN A 103 12.86 -1.22 8.49
C GLN A 103 13.13 -0.55 9.84
N TRP A 104 13.88 0.55 9.87
CA TRP A 104 14.18 1.30 11.10
C TRP A 104 13.12 2.35 11.44
N ILE A 105 12.19 2.63 10.53
CA ILE A 105 11.12 3.60 10.75
C ILE A 105 10.11 3.00 11.74
N PRO A 106 9.79 3.65 12.87
CA PRO A 106 8.78 3.14 13.80
C PRO A 106 7.43 2.92 13.12
N PHE A 107 6.69 1.89 13.57
CA PHE A 107 5.43 1.41 12.99
C PHE A 107 5.57 0.85 11.57
N PHE A 108 5.95 1.68 10.60
CA PHE A 108 6.08 1.28 9.20
C PHE A 108 7.14 0.18 9.00
N GLY A 109 8.33 0.39 9.54
CA GLY A 109 9.44 -0.56 9.45
C GLY A 109 9.18 -1.86 10.21
N TRP A 110 8.44 -1.82 11.32
CA TRP A 110 7.99 -3.01 12.05
C TRP A 110 7.00 -3.83 11.24
N GLY A 111 6.04 -3.19 10.59
CA GLY A 111 5.14 -3.83 9.63
C GLY A 111 5.91 -4.47 8.48
N LEU A 112 6.85 -3.73 7.87
CA LEU A 112 7.69 -4.27 6.78
C LEU A 112 8.55 -5.47 7.21
N ALA A 113 9.13 -5.45 8.42
CA ALA A 113 9.95 -6.53 8.92
C ALA A 113 9.15 -7.77 9.36
N SER A 114 7.85 -7.61 9.60
CA SER A 114 6.94 -8.69 10.01
C SER A 114 6.12 -9.27 8.86
N MET A 115 6.25 -8.74 7.64
CA MET A 115 5.67 -9.32 6.42
C MET A 115 6.38 -10.61 6.05
#